data_AF-A0A4C1TKM5-F1
#
_entry.id   AF-A0A4C1TKM5-F1
#
_cell.length_a   1.000
_cell.length_b   1.000
_cell.length_c   1.000
_cell.angle_alpha   90.00
_cell.angle_beta   90.00
_cell.angle_gamma   90.00
#
_symmetry.space_group_name_H-M   'P 1'
#
loop_
_entity.id
_entity.type
_entity.pdbx_description
1 polymer ?
#
loop_
_entity_poly.entity_id
_entity_poly.type
_entity_poly.pdbx_seq_one_letter_code
_entity_poly.pdbx_strand_id
1 'polypeptide(L)'
;MADFDDEVTVVDVYDLASDIGKECEIIIEKYGADAVTSLLPKVINALELLENLAVRNEKENQALQELTAKISQLENDKVEKAEYRQRFEKEIEAIEEQWRTESAELVTAVARLQDENKRLRRTINAPGDGTSAPPSPAREHDQEVLSRLSSTAEKQRATLRHQEIHDFDVEDKDRSGRTKIYEATELEELLDEDLSQTQKELTLTLEVTQQAISHR
;
A
#
# COMPACT_ATOMS: atom_id res chain seq x y z
N MET A 1 -27.03 34.13 -6.26
CA MET A 1 -25.99 33.76 -7.23
C MET A 1 -26.22 34.72 -8.38
N ALA A 2 -25.38 35.75 -8.48
CA ALA A 2 -25.64 36.88 -9.35
C ALA A 2 -25.71 36.40 -10.81
N ASP A 3 -26.70 36.92 -11.54
CA ASP A 3 -26.83 36.77 -12.99
C ASP A 3 -25.48 37.08 -13.64
N PHE A 4 -24.88 36.07 -14.27
CA PHE A 4 -23.93 36.29 -15.37
C PHE A 4 -24.76 36.73 -16.56
N ASP A 5 -25.22 37.97 -16.50
CA ASP A 5 -26.02 38.62 -17.53
C ASP A 5 -25.06 39.02 -18.66
N ASP A 6 -25.12 38.25 -19.76
CA ASP A 6 -24.48 38.47 -21.06
C ASP A 6 -23.06 39.07 -21.03
N GLU A 7 -22.05 38.23 -20.81
CA GLU A 7 -20.67 38.57 -21.17
C GLU A 7 -20.60 38.71 -22.69
N VAL A 8 -20.44 39.95 -23.17
CA VAL A 8 -20.25 40.26 -24.60
C VAL A 8 -19.02 39.51 -25.09
N THR A 9 -19.26 38.49 -25.91
CA THR A 9 -18.23 37.68 -26.54
C THR A 9 -17.76 38.30 -27.83
N VAL A 10 -16.64 37.83 -28.33
CA VAL A 10 -16.14 38.23 -29.66
C VAL A 10 -17.15 37.89 -30.76
N VAL A 11 -17.93 36.81 -30.60
CA VAL A 11 -18.98 36.40 -31.54
C VAL A 11 -20.09 37.45 -31.61
N ASP A 12 -20.52 37.97 -30.45
CA ASP A 12 -21.56 39.00 -30.39
C ASP A 12 -21.13 40.30 -31.09
N VAL A 13 -19.84 40.64 -31.02
CA VAL A 13 -19.26 41.79 -31.73
C VAL A 13 -19.30 41.60 -33.25
N TYR A 14 -19.03 40.38 -33.75
CA TYR A 14 -19.10 40.07 -35.17
C TYR A 14 -20.54 40.09 -35.71
N ASP A 15 -21.50 39.57 -34.94
CA ASP A 15 -22.92 39.61 -35.31
C ASP A 15 -23.41 41.06 -35.37
N LEU A 16 -23.06 41.87 -34.36
CA LEU A 16 -23.37 43.30 -34.35
C LEU A 16 -22.72 44.04 -35.53
N ALA A 17 -21.46 43.73 -35.87
CA ALA A 17 -20.78 44.31 -37.03
C ALA A 17 -21.47 43.95 -38.35
N SER A 18 -21.98 42.71 -38.48
CA SER A 18 -22.74 42.27 -39.66
C SER A 18 -24.00 43.10 -39.84
N ASP A 19 -24.76 43.29 -38.77
CA ASP A 19 -26.03 44.04 -38.80
C ASP A 19 -25.80 45.53 -39.07
N ILE A 20 -24.78 46.12 -38.44
CA ILE A 20 -24.37 47.51 -38.74
C ILE A 20 -23.94 47.65 -40.20
N GLY A 21 -23.25 46.65 -40.76
CA GLY A 21 -22.84 46.63 -42.16
C GLY A 21 -24.02 46.65 -43.13
N LYS A 22 -25.05 45.83 -42.88
CA LYS A 22 -26.29 45.80 -43.67
C LYS A 22 -27.02 47.14 -43.63
N GLU A 23 -27.10 47.77 -42.47
CA GLU A 23 -27.71 49.10 -42.34
C GLU A 23 -26.91 50.19 -43.09
N CYS A 24 -25.58 50.11 -43.04
CA CYS A 24 -24.73 51.01 -43.82
C CYS A 24 -24.92 50.82 -45.34
N GLU A 25 -25.12 49.59 -45.81
CA GLU A 25 -25.41 49.30 -47.22
C GLU A 25 -26.72 49.94 -47.67
N ILE A 26 -27.79 49.83 -46.87
CA ILE A 26 -29.09 50.49 -47.15
C ILE A 26 -28.92 52.02 -47.24
N ILE A 27 -28.09 52.62 -46.41
CA ILE A 27 -27.82 54.06 -46.44
C ILE A 27 -27.07 54.44 -47.73
N ILE A 28 -26.08 53.63 -48.15
CA ILE A 28 -25.33 53.84 -49.40
C ILE A 28 -26.27 53.77 -50.60
N GLU A 29 -27.16 52.78 -50.66
CA GLU A 29 -28.12 52.60 -51.76
C GLU A 29 -29.07 53.80 -51.89
N LYS A 30 -29.53 54.38 -50.77
CA LYS A 30 -30.51 55.47 -50.77
C LYS A 30 -29.91 56.86 -50.92
N TYR A 31 -28.75 57.10 -50.32
CA TYR A 31 -28.17 58.44 -50.16
C TYR A 31 -26.79 58.60 -50.80
N GLY A 32 -26.24 57.54 -51.39
CA GLY A 32 -24.90 57.53 -51.98
C GLY A 32 -23.79 57.28 -50.94
N ALA A 33 -22.62 56.88 -51.42
CA ALA A 33 -21.49 56.49 -50.56
C ALA A 33 -20.92 57.64 -49.71
N ASP A 34 -21.07 58.88 -50.18
CA ASP A 34 -20.58 60.08 -49.48
C ASP A 34 -21.22 60.26 -48.09
N ALA A 35 -22.45 59.76 -47.90
CA ALA A 35 -23.18 59.86 -46.63
C ALA A 35 -22.50 59.11 -45.48
N VAL A 36 -21.79 58.01 -45.76
CA VAL A 36 -21.13 57.16 -44.75
C VAL A 36 -19.61 57.18 -44.81
N THR A 37 -19.01 57.79 -45.83
CA THR A 37 -17.53 57.77 -46.06
C THR A 37 -16.72 58.23 -44.85
N SER A 38 -17.20 59.23 -44.10
CA SER A 38 -16.52 59.73 -42.89
C SER A 38 -16.95 59.04 -41.59
N LEU A 39 -18.08 58.32 -41.60
CA LEU A 39 -18.65 57.63 -40.44
C LEU A 39 -18.13 56.20 -40.32
N LEU A 40 -18.07 55.47 -41.43
CA LEU A 40 -17.62 54.07 -41.52
C LEU A 40 -16.27 53.84 -40.80
N PRO A 41 -15.22 54.65 -41.02
CA PRO A 41 -13.95 54.48 -40.31
C PRO A 41 -14.06 54.61 -38.78
N LYS A 42 -14.97 55.45 -38.28
CA LYS A 42 -15.19 55.62 -36.83
C LYS A 42 -15.97 54.44 -36.24
N VAL A 43 -16.94 53.92 -36.99
CA VAL A 43 -17.68 52.72 -36.63
C VAL A 43 -16.75 51.51 -36.57
N ILE A 44 -15.89 51.33 -37.57
CA ILE A 44 -14.88 50.27 -37.60
C ILE A 44 -13.97 50.39 -36.38
N ASN A 45 -13.39 51.57 -36.12
CA ASN A 45 -12.51 51.76 -34.97
C ASN A 45 -13.22 51.50 -33.61
N ALA A 46 -14.51 51.80 -33.50
CA ALA A 46 -15.29 51.48 -32.30
C ALA A 46 -15.53 49.96 -32.14
N LEU A 47 -15.83 49.27 -33.25
CA LEU A 47 -16.00 47.81 -33.27
C LEU A 47 -14.68 47.08 -32.98
N GLU A 48 -13.57 47.54 -33.54
CA GLU A 48 -12.23 47.00 -33.25
C GLU A 48 -11.86 47.19 -31.75
N LEU A 49 -12.18 48.34 -31.17
CA LEU A 49 -11.97 48.56 -29.73
C LEU A 49 -12.84 47.61 -28.89
N LEU A 50 -14.10 47.41 -29.29
CA LEU A 50 -15.02 46.50 -28.60
C LEU A 50 -14.56 45.05 -28.70
N GLU A 51 -14.09 44.60 -29.88
CA GLU A 51 -13.51 43.28 -30.08
C GLU A 51 -12.30 43.07 -29.14
N ASN A 52 -11.38 44.04 -29.08
CA ASN A 52 -10.23 43.96 -28.18
C ASN A 52 -10.65 43.85 -26.71
N LEU A 53 -11.70 44.57 -26.31
CA LEU A 53 -12.26 44.48 -24.96
C LEU A 53 -12.91 43.13 -24.70
N ALA A 54 -13.67 42.59 -25.66
CA ALA A 54 -14.30 41.28 -25.58
C ALA A 54 -13.26 40.15 -25.46
N VAL A 55 -12.21 40.16 -26.32
CA VAL A 55 -11.09 39.20 -26.23
C VAL A 55 -10.41 39.25 -24.87
N ARG A 56 -10.15 40.46 -24.36
CA ARG A 56 -9.51 40.62 -23.05
C ARG A 56 -10.42 40.11 -21.93
N ASN A 57 -11.72 40.39 -22.01
CA ASN A 57 -12.71 39.94 -21.04
C ASN A 57 -12.79 38.41 -21.00
N GLU A 58 -12.90 37.75 -22.16
CA GLU A 58 -12.88 36.28 -22.26
C GLU A 58 -11.63 35.67 -21.63
N LYS A 59 -10.45 36.27 -21.89
CA LYS A 59 -9.19 35.81 -21.30
C LYS A 59 -9.16 36.00 -19.78
N GLU A 60 -9.63 37.13 -19.28
CA GLU A 60 -9.71 37.40 -17.85
C GLU A 60 -10.69 36.44 -17.16
N ASN A 61 -11.83 36.13 -17.78
CA ASN A 61 -12.81 35.18 -17.25
C ASN A 61 -12.29 33.75 -17.27
N GLN A 62 -11.57 33.34 -18.33
CA GLN A 62 -10.88 32.05 -18.34
C GLN A 62 -9.89 31.95 -17.17
N ALA A 63 -9.07 32.98 -16.96
CA ALA A 63 -8.13 33.00 -15.83
C ALA A 63 -8.85 32.97 -14.46
N LEU A 64 -9.98 33.68 -14.32
CA LEU A 64 -10.81 33.64 -13.12
C LEU A 64 -11.41 32.25 -12.89
N GLN A 65 -11.90 31.58 -13.92
CA GLN A 65 -12.43 30.22 -13.86
C GLN A 65 -11.33 29.23 -13.45
N GLU A 66 -10.15 29.32 -14.06
CA GLU A 66 -8.99 28.49 -13.71
C GLU A 66 -8.56 28.67 -12.25
N LEU A 67 -8.45 29.93 -11.79
CA LEU A 67 -8.10 30.25 -10.41
C LEU A 67 -9.17 29.75 -9.43
N THR A 68 -10.44 29.92 -9.76
CA THR A 68 -11.56 29.43 -8.93
C THR A 68 -11.54 27.92 -8.82
N ALA A 69 -11.32 27.21 -9.94
CA ALA A 69 -11.14 25.76 -9.94
C ALA A 69 -9.93 25.34 -9.09
N LYS A 70 -8.82 26.09 -9.17
CA LYS A 70 -7.63 25.81 -8.38
C LYS A 70 -7.84 26.02 -6.88
N ILE A 71 -8.56 27.08 -6.49
CA ILE A 71 -8.93 27.32 -5.09
C ILE A 71 -9.78 26.17 -4.58
N SER A 72 -10.83 25.79 -5.31
CA SER A 72 -11.72 24.69 -4.94
C SER A 72 -10.95 23.37 -4.77
N GLN A 73 -10.00 23.07 -5.67
CA GLN A 73 -9.10 21.93 -5.54
C GLN A 73 -8.26 21.99 -4.26
N LEU A 74 -7.60 23.12 -3.98
CA LEU A 74 -6.74 23.27 -2.82
C LEU A 74 -7.52 23.21 -1.50
N GLU A 75 -8.74 23.72 -1.48
CA GLU A 75 -9.63 23.62 -0.31
C GLU A 75 -10.00 22.16 -0.03
N ASN A 76 -10.36 21.38 -1.05
CA ASN A 76 -10.62 19.95 -0.91
C ASN A 76 -9.38 19.19 -0.42
N ASP A 77 -8.22 19.41 -1.03
CA ASP A 77 -6.95 18.79 -0.59
C ASP A 77 -6.62 19.11 0.87
N LYS A 78 -6.92 20.35 1.31
CA LYS A 78 -6.70 20.79 2.69
C LYS A 78 -7.63 20.06 3.66
N VAL A 79 -8.91 19.91 3.29
CA VAL A 79 -9.91 19.19 4.09
C VAL A 79 -9.52 17.71 4.20
N GLU A 80 -9.24 17.05 3.07
CA GLU A 80 -8.85 15.64 3.06
C GLU A 80 -7.61 15.41 3.94
N LYS A 81 -6.55 16.22 3.78
CA LYS A 81 -5.36 16.12 4.63
C LYS A 81 -5.66 16.32 6.11
N ALA A 82 -6.62 17.18 6.46
CA ALA A 82 -7.03 17.37 7.85
C ALA A 82 -7.78 16.15 8.39
N GLU A 83 -8.68 15.56 7.59
CA GLU A 83 -9.38 14.33 7.95
C GLU A 83 -8.43 13.15 8.13
N TYR A 84 -7.45 12.99 7.23
CA TYR A 84 -6.42 11.96 7.38
C TYR A 84 -5.66 12.12 8.69
N ARG A 85 -5.17 13.33 9.00
CA ARG A 85 -4.50 13.61 10.28
C ARG A 85 -5.37 13.27 11.48
N GLN A 86 -6.65 13.67 11.45
CA GLN A 86 -7.58 13.37 12.54
C GLN A 86 -7.81 11.86 12.71
N ARG A 87 -7.87 11.09 11.62
CA ARG A 87 -7.98 9.62 11.69
C ARG A 87 -6.74 8.99 12.32
N PHE A 88 -5.56 9.41 11.89
CA PHE A 88 -4.29 8.93 12.48
C PHE A 88 -4.17 9.29 13.96
N GLU A 89 -4.58 10.49 14.36
CA GLU A 89 -4.58 10.91 15.77
C GLU A 89 -5.47 10.01 16.62
N LYS A 90 -6.70 9.71 16.17
CA LYS A 90 -7.60 8.77 16.85
C LYS A 90 -7.04 7.35 16.94
N GLU A 91 -6.35 6.89 15.89
CA GLU A 91 -5.72 5.56 15.88
C GLU A 91 -4.59 5.48 16.91
N ILE A 92 -3.78 6.54 17.04
CA ILE A 92 -2.74 6.63 18.07
C ILE A 92 -3.36 6.63 19.47
N GLU A 93 -4.37 7.47 19.72
CA GLU A 93 -5.08 7.50 21.01
C GLU A 93 -5.65 6.12 21.39
N ALA A 94 -6.20 5.39 20.43
CA ALA A 94 -6.73 4.04 20.65
C ALA A 94 -5.63 3.05 21.02
N ILE A 95 -4.48 3.08 20.33
CA ILE A 95 -3.32 2.23 20.65
C ILE A 95 -2.78 2.55 22.05
N GLU A 96 -2.69 3.83 22.40
CA GLU A 96 -2.22 4.25 23.73
C GLU A 96 -3.17 3.81 24.85
N GLU A 97 -4.49 3.90 24.64
CA GLU A 97 -5.49 3.42 25.59
C GLU A 97 -5.44 1.90 25.74
N GLN A 98 -5.30 1.18 24.63
CA GLN A 98 -5.14 -0.27 24.63
C GLN A 98 -3.89 -0.66 25.43
N TRP A 99 -2.75 -0.03 25.16
CA TRP A 99 -1.51 -0.30 25.89
C TRP A 99 -1.64 0.01 27.38
N ARG A 100 -2.31 1.11 27.76
CA ARG A 100 -2.59 1.45 29.17
C ARG A 100 -3.44 0.37 29.84
N THR A 101 -4.47 -0.11 29.15
CA THR A 101 -5.36 -1.17 29.66
C THR A 101 -4.60 -2.48 29.86
N GLU A 102 -3.90 -2.95 28.83
CA GLU A 102 -3.11 -4.18 28.89
C GLU A 102 -2.03 -4.13 29.98
N SER A 103 -1.35 -3.00 30.12
CA SER A 103 -0.36 -2.78 31.18
C SER A 103 -0.99 -2.87 32.58
N ALA A 104 -2.16 -2.25 32.78
CA ALA A 104 -2.88 -2.31 34.05
C ALA A 104 -3.37 -3.74 34.38
N GLU A 105 -3.83 -4.48 33.39
CA GLU A 105 -4.24 -5.89 33.55
C GLU A 105 -3.04 -6.77 33.93
N LEU A 106 -1.89 -6.60 33.27
CA LEU A 106 -0.66 -7.31 33.59
C LEU A 106 -0.19 -7.01 35.02
N VAL A 107 -0.20 -5.74 35.43
CA VAL A 107 0.14 -5.34 36.81
C VAL A 107 -0.80 -6.01 37.82
N THR A 108 -2.11 -6.03 37.53
CA THR A 108 -3.11 -6.68 38.38
C THR A 108 -2.87 -8.19 38.47
N ALA A 109 -2.55 -8.84 37.35
CA ALA A 109 -2.23 -10.27 37.31
C ALA A 109 -0.97 -10.59 38.13
N VAL A 110 0.08 -9.77 38.00
CA VAL A 110 1.32 -9.89 38.79
C VAL A 110 1.02 -9.74 40.29
N ALA A 111 0.23 -8.75 40.69
CA ALA A 111 -0.16 -8.56 42.09
C ALA A 111 -0.88 -9.79 42.66
N ARG A 112 -1.86 -10.33 41.92
CA ARG A 112 -2.59 -11.55 42.31
C ARG A 112 -1.65 -12.75 42.49
N LEU A 113 -0.74 -12.95 41.55
CA LEU A 113 0.24 -14.05 41.59
C LEU A 113 1.23 -13.87 42.76
N GLN A 114 1.65 -12.64 43.05
CA GLN A 114 2.51 -12.34 44.19
C GLN A 114 1.80 -12.64 45.53
N ASP A 115 0.54 -12.26 45.67
CA ASP A 115 -0.27 -12.56 46.86
C ASP A 115 -0.46 -14.06 47.05
N GLU A 116 -0.74 -14.80 45.98
CA GLU A 116 -0.83 -16.26 46.03
C GLU A 116 0.50 -16.92 46.40
N ASN A 117 1.62 -16.47 45.83
CA ASN A 117 2.95 -16.94 46.21
C ASN A 117 3.23 -16.70 47.69
N LYS A 118 2.86 -15.52 48.21
CA LYS A 118 3.02 -15.17 49.62
C LYS A 118 2.15 -16.06 50.51
N ARG A 119 0.91 -16.35 50.11
CA ARG A 119 0.00 -17.28 50.79
C ARG A 119 0.56 -18.69 50.83
N LEU A 120 1.00 -19.22 49.69
CA LEU A 120 1.61 -20.56 49.60
C LEU A 120 2.87 -20.68 50.46
N ARG A 121 3.75 -19.67 50.42
CA ARG A 121 4.93 -19.61 51.29
C ARG A 121 4.57 -19.60 52.77
N ARG A 122 3.51 -18.89 53.18
CA ARG A 122 2.99 -18.92 54.56
C ARG A 122 2.45 -20.31 54.92
N THR A 123 1.75 -20.99 54.02
CA THR A 123 1.25 -22.36 54.27
C THR A 123 2.38 -23.37 54.39
N ILE A 124 3.42 -23.26 53.56
CA ILE A 124 4.61 -24.13 53.61
C ILE A 124 5.41 -23.87 54.90
N ASN A 125 5.55 -22.60 55.30
CA ASN A 125 6.31 -22.21 56.49
C ASN A 125 5.47 -22.26 57.79
N ALA A 126 4.17 -22.55 57.69
CA ALA A 126 3.37 -22.85 58.87
C ALA A 126 3.95 -24.14 59.48
N PRO A 127 4.29 -24.15 60.78
CA PRO A 127 4.78 -25.36 61.42
C PRO A 127 3.69 -26.42 61.25
N GLY A 128 3.98 -27.46 60.47
CA GLY A 128 3.08 -28.59 60.30
C GLY A 128 2.81 -29.22 61.65
N ASP A 129 1.57 -29.07 62.13
CA ASP A 129 1.08 -29.89 63.22
C ASP A 129 0.91 -31.32 62.71
N GLY A 130 1.73 -32.23 63.26
CA GLY A 130 1.49 -33.68 63.18
C GLY A 130 2.19 -34.46 62.05
N THR A 131 3.52 -34.64 62.11
CA THR A 131 4.23 -35.94 61.96
C THR A 131 5.76 -35.78 61.87
N SER A 132 6.38 -35.11 62.84
CA SER A 132 7.79 -35.37 63.16
C SER A 132 7.86 -36.60 64.09
N ALA A 133 7.50 -37.77 63.56
CA ALA A 133 7.84 -39.04 64.19
C ALA A 133 9.35 -39.30 64.00
N PRO A 134 10.04 -39.93 64.97
CA PRO A 134 11.50 -40.18 64.91
C PRO A 134 11.90 -40.99 63.67
N PRO A 135 13.17 -40.93 63.24
CA PRO A 135 13.64 -41.66 62.06
C PRO A 135 13.53 -43.17 62.33
N SER A 136 12.55 -43.80 61.69
CA SER A 136 12.39 -45.25 61.65
C SER A 136 13.10 -45.80 60.41
N PRO A 137 13.73 -47.00 60.50
CA PRO A 137 14.48 -47.61 59.39
C PRO A 137 13.62 -47.87 58.13
N ALA A 138 12.30 -47.87 58.26
CA ALA A 138 11.37 -47.90 57.13
C ALA A 138 11.47 -46.66 56.23
N ARG A 139 11.72 -45.46 56.78
CA ARG A 139 11.86 -44.22 55.99
C ARG A 139 13.16 -44.18 55.19
N GLU A 140 14.24 -44.77 55.71
CA GLU A 140 15.52 -44.87 54.99
C GLU A 140 15.41 -45.82 53.80
N HIS A 141 14.74 -46.98 53.99
CA HIS A 141 14.46 -47.90 52.89
C HIS A 141 13.57 -47.26 51.81
N ASP A 142 12.52 -46.54 52.20
CA ASP A 142 11.65 -45.84 51.24
C ASP A 142 12.39 -44.70 50.53
N GLN A 143 13.28 -43.97 51.22
CA GLN A 143 14.12 -42.95 50.61
C GLN A 143 15.15 -43.55 49.65
N GLU A 144 15.71 -44.70 49.96
CA GLU A 144 16.60 -45.45 49.06
C GLU A 144 15.84 -45.92 47.81
N VAL A 145 14.65 -46.50 47.97
CA VAL A 145 13.79 -46.92 46.85
C VAL A 145 13.43 -45.73 45.95
N LEU A 146 13.02 -44.60 46.53
CA LEU A 146 12.71 -43.39 45.78
C LEU A 146 13.93 -42.82 45.05
N SER A 147 15.12 -42.85 45.67
CA SER A 147 16.37 -42.40 45.03
C SER A 147 16.75 -43.30 43.84
N ARG A 148 16.58 -44.62 43.98
CA ARG A 148 16.80 -45.59 42.89
C ARG A 148 15.81 -45.37 41.76
N LEU A 149 14.53 -45.18 42.07
CA LEU A 149 13.48 -44.87 41.08
C LEU A 149 13.77 -43.56 40.35
N SER A 150 14.19 -42.52 41.06
CA SER A 150 14.59 -41.23 40.47
C SER A 150 15.77 -41.40 39.52
N SER A 151 16.81 -42.14 39.94
CA SER A 151 17.97 -42.43 39.09
C SER A 151 17.60 -43.22 37.83
N THR A 152 16.69 -44.20 37.96
CA THR A 152 16.19 -44.95 36.79
C THR A 152 15.35 -44.07 35.86
N ALA A 153 14.52 -43.19 36.41
CA ALA A 153 13.70 -42.26 35.62
C ALA A 153 14.58 -41.22 34.88
N GLU A 154 15.63 -40.72 35.52
CA GLU A 154 16.61 -39.83 34.87
C GLU A 154 17.37 -40.54 33.76
N LYS A 155 17.79 -41.79 33.96
CA LYS A 155 18.43 -42.59 32.92
C LYS A 155 17.49 -42.82 31.74
N GLN A 156 16.23 -43.19 31.99
CA GLN A 156 15.22 -43.36 30.94
C GLN A 156 14.98 -42.05 30.16
N ARG A 157 14.87 -40.91 30.86
CA ARG A 157 14.76 -39.59 30.22
C ARG A 157 15.97 -39.26 29.36
N ALA A 158 17.19 -39.58 29.81
CA ALA A 158 18.40 -39.35 29.04
C ALA A 158 18.45 -40.23 27.77
N THR A 159 18.06 -41.51 27.88
CA THR A 159 17.98 -42.42 26.72
C THR A 159 16.97 -41.95 25.69
N LEU A 160 15.77 -41.55 26.13
CA LEU A 160 14.74 -41.02 25.22
C LEU A 160 15.23 -39.76 24.49
N ARG A 161 15.84 -38.81 25.18
CA ARG A 161 16.44 -37.62 24.55
C ARG A 161 17.52 -37.99 23.53
N HIS A 162 18.33 -39.00 23.81
CA HIS A 162 19.38 -39.44 22.89
C HIS A 162 18.80 -40.12 21.64
N GLN A 163 17.72 -40.89 21.80
CA GLN A 163 16.98 -41.46 20.67
C GLN A 163 16.31 -40.37 19.83
N GLU A 164 15.65 -39.39 20.44
CA GLU A 164 15.03 -38.26 19.74
C GLU A 164 16.06 -37.48 18.89
N ILE A 165 17.28 -37.25 19.43
CA ILE A 165 18.35 -36.58 18.70
C ILE A 165 18.86 -37.46 17.54
N HIS A 166 19.06 -38.75 17.78
CA HIS A 166 19.50 -39.68 16.75
C HIS A 166 18.47 -39.78 15.60
N ASP A 167 17.19 -39.86 15.93
CA ASP A 167 16.12 -39.96 14.95
C ASP A 167 16.00 -38.67 14.12
N PHE A 168 16.18 -37.51 14.75
CA PHE A 168 16.24 -36.21 14.05
C PHE A 168 17.42 -36.13 13.07
N ASP A 169 18.62 -36.58 13.48
CA ASP A 169 19.81 -36.58 12.62
C ASP A 169 19.66 -37.53 11.41
N VAL A 170 18.93 -38.64 11.57
CA VAL A 170 18.62 -39.57 10.47
C VAL A 170 17.61 -38.95 9.51
N GLU A 171 16.54 -38.36 10.01
CA GLU A 171 15.52 -37.69 9.18
C GLU A 171 16.10 -36.50 8.39
N ASP A 172 16.99 -35.70 8.98
CA ASP A 172 17.63 -34.57 8.29
C ASP A 172 18.54 -35.03 7.14
N LYS A 173 19.30 -36.12 7.36
CA LYS A 173 20.14 -36.72 6.30
C LYS A 173 19.30 -37.30 5.16
N ASP A 174 18.21 -37.98 5.48
CA ASP A 174 17.30 -38.53 4.47
C ASP A 174 16.62 -37.42 3.66
N ARG A 175 16.23 -36.33 4.33
CA ARG A 175 15.65 -35.15 3.67
C ARG A 175 16.68 -34.45 2.76
N SER A 176 17.90 -34.24 3.26
CA SER A 176 19.00 -33.66 2.47
C SER A 176 19.33 -34.51 1.24
N GLY A 177 19.36 -35.85 1.40
CA GLY A 177 19.57 -36.79 0.31
C GLY A 177 18.48 -36.69 -0.76
N ARG A 178 17.20 -36.66 -0.36
CA ARG A 178 16.08 -36.47 -1.28
C ARG A 178 16.16 -35.16 -2.05
N THR A 179 16.43 -34.04 -1.36
CA THR A 179 16.57 -32.72 -2.00
C THR A 179 17.66 -32.73 -3.07
N LYS A 180 18.84 -33.29 -2.77
CA LYS A 180 19.94 -33.39 -3.74
C LYS A 180 19.58 -34.24 -4.97
N ILE A 181 18.77 -35.28 -4.80
CA ILE A 181 18.30 -36.12 -5.91
C ILE A 181 17.34 -35.33 -6.81
N TYR A 182 16.40 -34.58 -6.22
CA TYR A 182 15.49 -33.73 -7.00
C TYR A 182 16.24 -32.65 -7.78
N GLU A 183 17.17 -31.94 -7.14
CA GLU A 183 18.00 -30.92 -7.80
C GLU A 183 18.85 -31.52 -8.93
N ALA A 184 19.43 -32.71 -8.73
CA ALA A 184 20.19 -33.39 -9.77
C ALA A 184 19.32 -33.81 -10.96
N THR A 185 18.09 -34.28 -10.69
CA THR A 185 17.13 -34.68 -11.74
C THR A 185 16.67 -33.46 -12.54
N GLU A 186 16.38 -32.34 -11.87
CA GLU A 186 15.97 -31.08 -12.51
C GLU A 186 17.09 -30.49 -13.38
N LEU A 187 18.35 -30.55 -12.93
CA LEU A 187 19.51 -30.12 -13.72
C LEU A 187 19.71 -30.98 -14.97
N GLU A 188 19.51 -32.29 -14.87
CA GLU A 188 19.65 -33.20 -16.01
C GLU A 188 18.54 -32.99 -17.06
N GLU A 189 17.30 -32.74 -16.63
CA GLU A 189 16.21 -32.35 -17.53
C GLU A 189 16.49 -31.02 -18.26
N LEU A 190 17.03 -30.02 -17.56
CA LEU A 190 17.41 -28.73 -18.16
C LEU A 190 18.54 -28.88 -19.20
N LEU A 191 19.53 -29.74 -18.92
CA LEU A 191 20.62 -30.05 -19.84
C LEU A 191 20.12 -30.73 -21.12
N ASP A 192 19.20 -31.70 -20.98
CA ASP A 192 18.59 -32.39 -22.12
C ASP A 192 17.74 -31.45 -22.98
N GLU A 193 16.99 -30.54 -22.35
CA GLU A 193 16.18 -29.52 -23.05
C GLU A 193 17.08 -28.53 -23.82
N ASP A 194 18.15 -28.02 -23.20
CA ASP A 194 19.10 -27.10 -23.86
C ASP A 194 19.83 -27.77 -25.04
N LEU A 195 20.20 -29.04 -24.88
CA LEU A 195 20.79 -29.85 -25.95
C LEU A 195 19.81 -30.04 -27.12
N SER A 196 18.55 -30.34 -26.82
CA SER A 196 17.47 -30.49 -27.82
C SER A 196 17.23 -29.18 -28.59
N GLN A 197 17.19 -28.05 -27.89
CA GLN A 197 17.04 -26.72 -28.50
C GLN A 197 18.22 -26.38 -29.42
N THR A 198 19.45 -26.61 -28.96
CA THR A 198 20.66 -26.38 -29.75
C THR A 198 20.69 -27.22 -31.03
N GLN A 199 20.30 -28.50 -30.95
CA GLN A 199 20.21 -29.37 -32.13
C GLN A 199 19.19 -28.84 -33.14
N LYS A 200 18.02 -28.40 -32.67
CA LYS A 200 16.95 -27.86 -33.52
C LYS A 200 17.38 -26.57 -34.23
N GLU A 201 18.05 -25.66 -33.54
CA GLU A 201 18.59 -24.43 -34.14
C GLU A 201 19.66 -24.71 -35.20
N LEU A 202 20.55 -25.68 -34.93
CA LEU A 202 21.57 -26.09 -35.89
C LEU A 202 20.94 -26.67 -37.16
N THR A 203 19.91 -27.53 -37.02
CA THR A 203 19.16 -28.06 -38.16
C THR A 203 18.54 -26.95 -39.00
N LEU A 204 17.84 -26.00 -38.37
CA LEU A 204 17.23 -24.86 -39.06
C LEU A 204 18.27 -24.02 -39.80
N THR A 205 19.43 -23.77 -39.19
CA THR A 205 20.52 -23.00 -39.80
C THR A 205 21.10 -23.72 -41.02
N LEU A 206 21.27 -25.04 -40.93
CA LEU A 206 21.73 -25.86 -42.06
C LEU A 206 20.71 -25.88 -43.21
N GLU A 207 19.41 -25.96 -42.91
CA GLU A 207 18.36 -25.88 -43.94
C GLU A 207 18.37 -24.52 -44.67
N VAL A 208 18.45 -23.41 -43.91
CA VAL A 208 18.51 -22.05 -44.49
C VAL A 208 19.75 -21.87 -45.37
N THR A 209 20.91 -22.33 -44.91
CA THR A 209 22.15 -22.25 -45.71
C THR A 209 22.09 -23.14 -46.96
N GLN A 210 21.48 -24.32 -46.88
CA GLN A 210 21.31 -25.21 -48.03
C GLN A 210 20.33 -24.64 -49.08
N GLN A 211 19.23 -24.01 -48.66
CA GLN A 211 18.35 -23.27 -49.57
C GLN A 211 19.08 -22.10 -50.23
N ALA A 212 19.84 -21.31 -49.47
CA ALA A 212 20.60 -20.18 -50.02
C ALA A 212 21.66 -20.61 -51.05
N ILE A 213 22.26 -21.79 -50.90
CA ILE A 213 23.19 -22.37 -51.86
C ILE A 213 22.46 -22.91 -53.10
N SER A 214 21.26 -23.50 -52.96
CA SER A 214 20.48 -24.04 -54.09
C SER A 214 19.86 -22.97 -55.00
N HIS A 215 19.72 -21.73 -54.54
CA HIS A 215 19.16 -20.60 -55.30
C HIS A 215 20.20 -19.75 -56.05
N ARG A 216 21.47 -20.15 -56.05
CA ARG A 216 22.57 -19.55 -56.85
C ARG A 216 22.90 -20.42 -58.06
#